data_AF-A0AAN1JCI1-F1
#
_entry.id   AF-A0AAN1JCI1-F1
#
_cell.length_a   1.000
_cell.length_b   1.000
_cell.length_c   1.000
_cell.angle_alpha   90.00
_cell.angle_beta   90.00
_cell.angle_gamma   90.00
#
_symmetry.space_group_name_H-M   'P 1'
#
loop_
_entity.id
_entity.type
_entity.pdbx_description
1 polymer ?
#
loop_
_entity_poly.entity_id
_entity_poly.type
_entity_poly.pdbx_seq_one_letter_code
_entity_poly.pdbx_strand_id
1 'polypeptide(L)' 'MAIANLRARSHVTEHFVTIKQPRHFQRNWNRPLHLRTEPPLYPWMKLAGRWIETAGFAAGQRVRINVEHGRLNITAE' A
#
# COMPACT_ATOMS: atom_id res chain seq x y z
N MET A 1 -5.49 43.00 -4.88
CA MET A 1 -6.27 41.86 -5.40
C MET A 1 -5.30 40.71 -5.70
N ALA A 2 -5.32 39.64 -4.92
CA ALA A 2 -4.39 38.52 -5.09
C ALA A 2 -4.88 37.57 -6.20
N ILE A 3 -3.99 37.22 -7.14
CA ILE A 3 -4.25 36.31 -8.25
C ILE A 3 -4.25 34.88 -7.70
N ALA A 4 -5.40 34.22 -7.69
CA ALA A 4 -5.49 32.80 -7.36
C ALA A 4 -4.70 31.97 -8.37
N ASN A 5 -3.77 31.16 -7.86
CA ASN A 5 -2.83 30.40 -8.67
C ASN A 5 -3.54 29.19 -9.29
N LEU A 6 -4.09 29.35 -10.50
CA LEU A 6 -4.86 28.35 -11.27
C LEU A 6 -4.07 27.08 -11.66
N ARG A 7 -2.83 26.92 -11.19
CA ARG A 7 -1.98 25.73 -11.36
C ARG A 7 -1.76 24.92 -10.08
N ALA A 8 -2.40 25.30 -8.98
CA ALA A 8 -2.40 24.46 -7.79
C ALA A 8 -3.11 23.14 -8.13
N ARG A 9 -2.34 22.08 -8.38
CA ARG A 9 -2.87 20.72 -8.52
C ARG A 9 -3.72 20.45 -7.29
N SER A 10 -5.02 20.15 -7.47
CA SER A 10 -5.83 19.63 -6.37
C SER A 10 -5.06 18.51 -5.70
N HIS A 11 -4.96 18.57 -4.37
CA HIS A 11 -4.46 17.44 -3.60
C HIS A 11 -5.32 16.24 -4.01
N VAL A 12 -4.73 15.28 -4.72
CA VAL A 12 -5.42 14.02 -5.02
C VAL A 12 -5.58 13.34 -3.67
N THR A 13 -6.78 13.45 -3.10
CA THR A 13 -7.07 12.99 -1.74
C THR A 13 -7.26 11.48 -1.69
N GLU A 14 -7.58 10.86 -2.83
CA GLU A 14 -7.98 9.46 -2.91
C GLU A 14 -7.08 8.68 -3.87
N HIS A 15 -6.51 7.58 -3.36
CA HIS A 15 -5.70 6.65 -4.13
C HIS A 15 -6.28 5.24 -4.00
N PHE A 16 -6.60 4.63 -5.13
CA PHE A 16 -7.12 3.26 -5.17
C PHE A 16 -5.98 2.26 -5.33
N VAL A 17 -5.94 1.26 -4.46
CA VAL A 17 -5.03 0.12 -4.56
C VAL A 17 -5.84 -1.16 -4.58
N THR A 18 -5.52 -2.06 -5.50
CA THR A 18 -6.16 -3.36 -5.59
C THR A 18 -5.52 -4.32 -4.58
N ILE A 19 -6.36 -4.90 -3.71
CA ILE A 19 -5.97 -6.07 -2.94
C ILE A 19 -5.79 -7.22 -3.93
N LYS A 20 -4.56 -7.69 -4.03
CA LYS A 20 -4.20 -8.82 -4.87
C LYS A 20 -4.09 -10.07 -3.98
N GLN A 21 -3.92 -11.22 -4.61
CA GLN A 21 -3.54 -12.47 -3.96
C GLN A 21 -2.32 -12.99 -4.71
N PRO A 22 -1.08 -12.75 -4.24
CA PRO A 22 0.08 -13.09 -5.02
C PRO A 22 0.36 -14.57 -4.81
N ARG A 23 0.68 -15.30 -5.87
CA ARG A 23 1.35 -16.59 -5.66
C ARG A 23 2.75 -16.41 -5.04
N HIS A 24 3.26 -15.18 -4.95
CA HIS A 24 4.69 -14.89 -4.76
C HIS A 24 5.25 -15.06 -3.35
N PHE A 25 4.46 -15.26 -2.30
CA PHE A 25 5.02 -15.76 -1.04
C PHE A 25 5.22 -17.28 -1.10
N GLN A 26 5.69 -17.80 -2.24
CA GLN A 26 6.25 -19.15 -2.28
C GLN A 26 7.59 -19.07 -1.56
N ARG A 27 7.59 -19.35 -0.26
CA ARG A 27 8.78 -19.62 0.57
C ARG A 27 9.76 -20.61 -0.10
N ASN A 28 9.30 -21.32 -1.14
CA ASN A 28 9.99 -22.36 -1.88
C ASN A 28 10.18 -22.04 -3.38
N TRP A 29 10.40 -20.77 -3.78
CA TRP A 29 10.68 -20.43 -5.19
C TRP A 29 11.89 -21.20 -5.78
N ASN A 30 12.83 -21.63 -4.94
CA ASN A 30 13.96 -22.46 -5.36
C ASN A 30 13.63 -23.97 -5.51
N ARG A 31 12.39 -24.41 -5.24
CA ARG A 31 11.97 -25.81 -5.42
C ARG A 31 11.34 -26.03 -6.80
N PRO A 32 11.51 -27.22 -7.41
CA PRO A 32 10.79 -27.63 -8.62
C PRO A 32 9.28 -27.52 -8.44
N LEU A 33 8.55 -27.14 -9.49
CA LEU A 33 7.11 -26.84 -9.43
C LEU A 33 6.27 -27.96 -8.79
N HIS A 34 6.61 -29.22 -9.08
CA HIS A 34 5.95 -30.42 -8.55
C HIS A 34 6.21 -30.69 -7.06
N LEU A 35 7.19 -30.00 -6.44
CA LEU A 35 7.49 -30.07 -5.00
C LEU A 35 7.07 -28.80 -4.25
N ARG A 36 6.44 -27.83 -4.93
CA ARG A 36 5.95 -26.61 -4.29
C ARG A 36 4.58 -26.88 -3.69
N THR A 37 4.50 -26.90 -2.37
CA THR A 37 3.23 -26.72 -1.67
C THR A 37 2.71 -25.32 -2.01
N GLU A 38 1.47 -25.21 -2.49
CA GLU A 38 0.83 -23.91 -2.71
C GLU A 38 0.82 -23.14 -1.37
N PRO A 39 1.47 -21.97 -1.29
CA PRO A 39 1.39 -21.20 -0.07
C PRO A 39 -0.06 -20.72 0.12
N PRO A 40 -0.52 -20.59 1.37
CA PRO A 40 -1.83 -20.04 1.66
C PRO A 40 -1.97 -18.67 0.99
N LEU A 41 -3.08 -18.48 0.28
CA LEU A 41 -3.39 -17.25 -0.45
C LEU A 41 -3.81 -16.18 0.56
N TYR A 42 -2.86 -15.39 1.03
CA TYR A 42 -3.15 -14.22 1.85
C TYR A 42 -3.43 -12.99 0.97
N PRO A 43 -4.40 -12.14 1.33
CA PRO A 43 -4.58 -10.86 0.67
C PRO A 43 -3.35 -9.98 0.93
N TRP A 44 -2.90 -9.27 -0.11
CA TRP A 44 -1.82 -8.29 0.00
C TRP A 44 -2.15 -7.05 -0.83
N MET A 45 -1.57 -5.93 -0.43
CA MET A 45 -1.56 -4.70 -1.20
C MET A 45 -0.22 -3.99 -1.02
N LYS A 46 0.18 -3.18 -2.02
CA LYS A 46 1.39 -2.36 -1.97
C LYS A 46 0.99 -0.89 -2.03
N LEU A 47 1.29 -0.15 -0.97
CA LEU A 47 1.24 1.32 -0.96
C LEU A 47 2.60 1.83 -1.44
N ALA A 48 2.64 2.49 -2.60
CA ALA A 48 3.86 3.10 -3.12
C ALA A 48 3.56 4.36 -3.93
N GLY A 49 4.52 5.30 -3.92
CA GLY A 49 4.49 6.53 -4.71
C GLY A 49 4.67 7.79 -3.85
N ARG A 50 5.01 8.91 -4.50
CA ARG A 50 5.23 10.21 -3.85
C ARG A 50 4.03 10.74 -3.07
N TRP A 51 2.82 10.27 -3.40
CA TRP A 51 1.60 10.67 -2.69
C TRP A 51 1.61 10.27 -1.20
N ILE A 52 2.35 9.22 -0.84
CA ILE A 52 2.52 8.79 0.55
C ILE A 52 3.35 9.79 1.34
N GLU A 53 4.42 10.31 0.72
CA GLU A 53 5.24 11.39 1.30
C GLU A 53 4.41 12.67 1.45
N THR A 54 3.60 13.02 0.45
CA THR A 54 2.67 14.16 0.52
C THR A 54 1.61 13.98 1.62
N ALA A 55 1.24 12.75 1.95
CA ALA A 55 0.33 12.42 3.06
C ALA A 55 1.02 12.48 4.44
N GLY A 56 2.31 12.82 4.50
CA GLY A 56 3.06 13.02 5.74
C GLY A 56 3.79 11.77 6.26
N PHE A 57 3.88 10.70 5.45
CA PHE A 57 4.62 9.50 5.83
C PHE A 57 6.05 9.52 5.28
N ALA A 58 7.02 9.15 6.10
CA ALA A 58 8.43 9.06 5.70
C ALA A 58 8.90 7.61 5.52
N ALA A 59 9.93 7.42 4.69
CA ALA A 59 10.59 6.12 4.56
C ALA A 59 11.25 5.71 5.90
N GLY A 60 11.05 4.46 6.31
CA GLY A 60 11.57 3.96 7.59
C GLY A 60 10.76 4.38 8.82
N GLN A 61 9.69 5.17 8.65
CA GLN A 61 8.80 5.56 9.73
C GLN A 61 8.00 4.35 10.24
N ARG A 62 7.84 4.26 11.56
CA ARG A 62 6.93 3.29 12.18
C ARG A 62 5.50 3.82 12.07
N VAL A 63 4.59 2.95 11.65
CA VAL A 63 3.17 3.28 11.50
C VAL A 63 2.32 2.34 12.32
N ARG A 64 1.22 2.87 12.85
CA ARG A 64 0.15 2.09 13.46
C ARG A 64 -0.93 1.82 12.43
N ILE A 65 -1.36 0.57 12.36
CA ILE A 65 -2.51 0.12 11.55
C ILE A 65 -3.63 -0.29 12.50
N ASN A 66 -4.75 0.44 12.49
CA ASN A 66 -5.97 -0.01 13.14
C ASN A 66 -6.84 -0.76 12.12
N VAL A 67 -7.29 -1.95 12.51
CA VAL A 67 -8.07 -2.86 11.66
C VAL A 67 -9.50 -2.92 12.14
N GLU A 68 -10.43 -2.58 11.26
CA GLU A 68 -11.87 -2.67 11.48
C GLU A 68 -12.52 -3.41 10.31
N HIS A 69 -13.79 -3.80 10.47
CA HIS A 69 -14.51 -4.48 9.40
C HIS A 69 -14.64 -3.58 8.17
N GLY A 70 -14.00 -3.98 7.07
CA GLY A 70 -13.99 -3.23 5.80
C GLY A 70 -13.11 -1.97 5.79
N ARG A 71 -12.30 -1.72 6.83
CA ARG A 71 -11.51 -0.48 6.95
C ARG A 71 -10.14 -0.71 7.59
N LEU A 72 -9.11 -0.14 6.97
CA LEU A 72 -7.75 -0.08 7.50
C LEU A 72 -7.34 1.39 7.67
N ASN A 73 -7.06 1.80 8.90
CA ASN A 73 -6.61 3.16 9.21
C ASN A 73 -5.12 3.15 9.52
N ILE A 74 -4.32 3.82 8.70
CA ILE A 74 -2.86 3.91 8.84
C ILE A 74 -2.51 5.29 9.40
N THR A 75 -1.73 5.30 10.47
CA THR A 75 -1.33 6.53 11.17
C THR A 75 0.15 6.51 11.51
N ALA A 76 0.80 7.66 11.43
CA ALA A 76 2.15 7.88 11.93
C ALA A 76 2.20 7.67 13.45
N GLU A 77 3.26 7.04 13.95
CA GLU A 77 3.62 7.03 15.37
C GLU A 77 4.69 8.07 15.68
#